data_AF-A0A3T1D7Y1-F1
#
_entry.id   AF-A0A3T1D7Y1-F1
#
_cell.length_a   1.000
_cell.length_b   1.000
_cell.length_c   1.000
_cell.angle_alpha   90.00
_cell.angle_beta   90.00
_cell.angle_gamma   90.00
#
_symmetry.space_group_name_H-M   'P 1'
#
loop_
_entity.id
_entity.type
_entity.pdbx_description
1 polymer ?
#
loop_
_entity_poly.entity_id
_entity_poly.type
_entity_poly.pdbx_seq_one_letter_code
_entity_poly.pdbx_strand_id
1 'polypeptide(L)'
;MPIAAVCDFGGNFVAFPSLIVAFCDFGGDSAAFPWLIVAFCDFGGDSAAFPWLIVAFCDFGGDSAAFPWLIVAFCDFDGDSTAFSWLIVAICDFGGDSAAFPSLIVVFCDFGGDSAAFPSLIVVFCDFGGDSEAFPWLIVAFCDFGGDSTAFSWLIVAFCDFGGNSVAFPWLIVVF
;
A
#
# COMPACT_ATOMS: atom_id res chain seq x y z
N MET A 1 28.10 1.33 0.86
CA MET A 1 26.80 1.98 0.63
C MET A 1 27.05 3.25 -0.16
N PRO A 2 26.66 3.31 -1.45
CA PRO A 2 26.64 4.57 -2.20
C PRO A 2 25.62 5.52 -1.55
N ILE A 3 26.03 6.80 -1.44
CA ILE A 3 25.16 7.90 -1.03
C ILE A 3 25.09 8.85 -2.22
N ALA A 4 23.89 9.14 -2.70
CA ALA A 4 23.67 10.09 -3.78
C ALA A 4 22.74 11.21 -3.33
N ALA A 5 22.89 12.40 -3.92
CA ALA A 5 21.92 13.47 -3.74
C ALA A 5 20.74 13.29 -4.69
N VAL A 6 21.02 12.99 -5.95
CA VAL A 6 20.02 12.79 -7.01
C VAL A 6 20.48 11.61 -7.88
N CYS A 7 19.56 10.74 -8.26
CA CYS A 7 19.77 9.76 -9.33
C CYS A 7 18.57 9.70 -10.26
N ASP A 8 18.82 9.27 -11.49
CA ASP A 8 17.84 8.93 -12.51
C ASP A 8 18.34 7.61 -13.12
N PHE A 9 17.57 6.55 -12.95
CA PHE A 9 17.90 5.24 -13.46
C PHE A 9 16.85 4.80 -14.48
N GLY A 10 17.28 4.63 -15.73
CA GLY A 10 16.48 4.06 -16.82
C GLY A 10 17.09 2.77 -17.37
N GLY A 11 16.25 1.84 -17.83
CA GLY A 11 16.65 0.67 -18.62
C GLY A 11 15.97 -0.64 -18.21
N ASN A 12 16.31 -1.76 -18.86
CA ASN A 12 15.63 -3.05 -18.61
C ASN A 12 15.84 -3.62 -17.20
N PHE A 13 16.95 -3.28 -16.52
CA PHE A 13 17.19 -3.76 -15.16
C PHE A 13 18.14 -2.84 -14.38
N VAL A 14 17.70 -2.38 -13.22
CA VAL A 14 18.52 -1.58 -12.29
C VAL A 14 18.60 -2.31 -10.95
N ALA A 15 19.81 -2.59 -10.50
CA ALA A 15 20.02 -3.22 -9.20
C ALA A 15 21.26 -2.71 -8.46
N PHE A 16 21.05 -2.34 -7.20
CA PHE A 16 22.13 -2.00 -6.27
C PHE A 16 21.95 -2.80 -4.98
N PRO A 17 23.03 -3.34 -4.39
CA PRO A 17 22.92 -4.11 -3.14
C PRO A 17 22.40 -3.29 -1.95
N SER A 18 22.68 -1.99 -1.96
CA SER A 18 22.19 -1.00 -0.98
C SER A 18 22.30 0.40 -1.58
N LEU A 19 21.34 1.28 -1.33
CA LEU A 19 21.38 2.67 -1.78
C LEU A 19 20.76 3.59 -0.70
N ILE A 20 21.42 4.73 -0.45
CA ILE A 20 20.85 5.84 0.30
C ILE A 20 20.85 7.06 -0.62
N VAL A 21 19.70 7.70 -0.80
CA VAL A 21 19.57 8.79 -1.76
C VAL A 21 18.54 9.81 -1.31
N ALA A 22 18.74 11.09 -1.65
CA ALA A 22 17.75 12.11 -1.32
C ALA A 22 16.61 12.13 -2.33
N PHE A 23 16.93 12.14 -3.64
CA PHE A 23 15.94 12.13 -4.73
C PHE A 23 16.29 11.06 -5.76
N CYS A 24 15.35 10.19 -6.10
CA CYS A 24 15.53 9.21 -7.17
C CYS A 24 14.31 9.13 -8.09
N ASP A 25 14.58 8.96 -9.38
CA ASP A 25 13.61 8.44 -10.34
C ASP A 25 14.11 7.06 -10.82
N PHE A 26 13.24 6.07 -10.78
CA PHE A 26 13.49 4.72 -11.26
C PHE A 26 12.48 4.37 -12.35
N GLY A 27 12.93 4.43 -13.60
CA GLY A 27 12.16 4.03 -14.77
C GLY A 27 12.66 2.72 -15.40
N GLY A 28 11.73 1.88 -15.87
CA GLY A 28 12.03 0.77 -16.80
C GLY A 28 11.42 -0.57 -16.39
N ASP A 29 11.73 -1.63 -17.14
CA ASP A 29 11.04 -2.93 -17.00
C ASP A 29 11.17 -3.55 -15.60
N SER A 30 12.32 -3.36 -14.91
CA SER A 30 12.51 -3.91 -13.57
C SER A 30 13.53 -3.18 -12.68
N ALA A 31 13.14 -2.94 -11.42
CA ALA A 31 13.97 -2.36 -10.37
C ALA A 31 14.06 -3.29 -9.15
N ALA A 32 15.28 -3.61 -8.69
CA ALA A 32 15.50 -4.51 -7.55
C ALA A 32 16.56 -3.99 -6.57
N PHE A 33 16.13 -3.63 -5.36
CA PHE A 33 17.00 -3.10 -4.31
C PHE A 33 16.75 -3.82 -2.99
N PRO A 34 17.67 -4.70 -2.55
CA PRO A 34 17.53 -5.41 -1.28
C PRO A 34 17.37 -4.49 -0.06
N TRP A 35 18.00 -3.31 -0.10
CA TRP A 35 17.93 -2.27 0.92
C TRP A 35 17.96 -0.89 0.28
N LEU A 36 16.89 -0.13 0.43
CA LEU A 36 16.80 1.25 -0.05
C LEU A 36 16.28 2.17 1.06
N ILE A 37 16.99 3.29 1.26
CA ILE A 37 16.51 4.41 2.07
C ILE A 37 16.50 5.63 1.17
N VAL A 38 15.32 6.22 0.95
CA VAL A 38 15.19 7.39 0.09
C VAL A 38 14.26 8.44 0.69
N ALA A 39 14.60 9.71 0.54
CA ALA A 39 13.71 10.77 1.01
C ALA A 39 12.54 10.99 0.04
N PHE A 40 12.83 11.06 -1.25
CA PHE A 40 11.84 11.22 -2.31
C PHE A 40 12.14 10.29 -3.47
N CYS A 41 11.18 9.49 -3.88
CA CYS A 41 11.33 8.62 -5.04
C CYS A 41 10.07 8.55 -5.89
N ASP A 42 10.29 8.39 -7.18
CA ASP A 42 9.28 7.96 -8.15
C ASP A 42 9.75 6.61 -8.72
N PHE A 43 8.84 5.66 -8.80
CA PHE A 43 9.08 4.36 -9.39
C PHE A 43 8.04 4.13 -10.48
N GLY A 44 8.49 4.11 -11.73
CA GLY A 44 7.68 3.77 -12.89
C GLY A 44 8.21 2.53 -13.61
N GLY A 45 7.36 1.54 -13.86
CA GLY A 45 7.78 0.38 -14.66
C GLY A 45 6.92 -0.88 -14.54
N ASP A 46 7.29 -1.92 -15.27
CA ASP A 46 6.54 -3.18 -15.26
C ASP A 46 6.68 -3.93 -13.92
N SER A 47 7.85 -3.84 -13.26
CA SER A 47 8.09 -4.57 -12.00
C SER A 47 9.05 -3.89 -11.01
N ALA A 48 8.58 -3.69 -9.78
CA ALA A 48 9.35 -3.15 -8.66
C ALA A 48 9.48 -4.17 -7.51
N ALA A 49 10.71 -4.47 -7.05
CA ALA A 49 10.95 -5.40 -5.95
C ALA A 49 11.95 -4.85 -4.91
N PHE A 50 11.43 -4.51 -3.72
CA PHE A 50 12.22 -3.93 -2.63
C PHE A 50 11.98 -4.68 -1.32
N PRO A 51 12.83 -5.68 -0.99
CA PRO A 51 12.74 -6.43 0.25
C PRO A 51 12.69 -5.56 1.51
N TRP A 52 13.45 -4.46 1.53
CA TRP A 52 13.46 -3.48 2.60
C TRP A 52 13.53 -2.07 2.05
N LEU A 53 12.44 -1.33 2.27
CA LEU A 53 12.32 0.05 1.83
C LEU A 53 11.89 0.95 2.99
N ILE A 54 12.64 2.04 3.18
CA ILE A 54 12.28 3.12 4.10
C ILE A 54 12.23 4.41 3.31
N VAL A 55 11.07 5.06 3.31
CA VAL A 55 10.83 6.25 2.49
C VAL A 55 10.11 7.35 3.26
N ALA A 56 10.43 8.61 2.95
CA ALA A 56 9.60 9.71 3.41
C ALA A 56 8.44 9.97 2.43
N PHE A 57 8.73 10.09 1.14
CA PHE A 57 7.74 10.30 0.08
C PHE A 57 8.03 9.39 -1.12
N CYS A 58 7.04 8.61 -1.56
CA CYS A 58 7.11 7.85 -2.80
C CYS A 58 5.85 7.98 -3.64
N ASP A 59 6.07 7.92 -4.95
CA ASP A 59 5.06 7.55 -5.93
C ASP A 59 5.48 6.21 -6.55
N PHE A 60 4.53 5.33 -6.76
CA PHE A 60 4.71 4.00 -7.33
C PHE A 60 3.68 3.78 -8.42
N GLY A 61 4.12 3.88 -9.67
CA GLY A 61 3.35 3.55 -10.86
C GLY A 61 3.85 2.26 -11.51
N GLY A 62 2.95 1.33 -11.87
CA GLY A 62 3.36 0.18 -12.68
C GLY A 62 2.45 -1.05 -12.68
N ASP A 63 2.80 -2.04 -13.49
CA ASP A 63 2.01 -3.27 -13.61
C ASP A 63 2.10 -4.13 -12.33
N SER A 64 3.28 -4.18 -11.69
CA SER A 64 3.47 -4.98 -10.48
C SER A 64 4.50 -4.42 -9.52
N ALA A 65 4.13 -4.31 -8.24
CA ALA A 65 5.06 -3.88 -7.20
C ALA A 65 5.00 -4.80 -5.96
N ALA A 66 6.17 -5.21 -5.47
CA ALA A 66 6.32 -6.15 -4.36
C ALA A 66 7.29 -5.63 -3.29
N PHE A 67 6.76 -5.35 -2.10
CA PHE A 67 7.55 -4.86 -0.96
C PHE A 67 7.29 -5.73 0.27
N PRO A 68 8.16 -6.71 0.55
CA PRO A 68 8.07 -7.48 1.77
C PRO A 68 8.05 -6.62 3.05
N TRP A 69 8.86 -5.57 3.10
CA TRP A 69 8.90 -4.64 4.23
C TRP A 69 8.99 -3.20 3.73
N LEU A 70 7.93 -2.43 3.99
CA LEU A 70 7.90 -1.01 3.69
C LEU A 70 7.51 -0.20 4.95
N ILE A 71 8.31 0.82 5.24
CA ILE A 71 7.98 1.88 6.17
C ILE A 71 7.97 3.18 5.40
N VAL A 72 6.83 3.87 5.34
CA VAL A 72 6.71 5.11 4.60
C VAL A 72 5.92 6.17 5.35
N ALA A 73 6.29 7.44 5.19
CA ALA A 73 5.48 8.53 5.73
C ALA A 73 4.33 8.87 4.77
N PHE A 74 4.63 9.04 3.49
CA PHE A 74 3.66 9.37 2.44
C PHE A 74 3.92 8.52 1.22
N CYS A 75 2.88 7.84 0.72
CA CYS A 75 2.99 7.09 -0.51
C CYS A 75 1.73 7.22 -1.37
N ASP A 76 1.93 7.21 -2.67
CA ASP A 76 0.91 6.92 -3.67
C ASP A 76 1.30 5.62 -4.38
N PHE A 77 0.31 4.79 -4.68
CA PHE A 77 0.47 3.50 -5.32
C PHE A 77 -0.62 3.34 -6.37
N ASP A 78 -0.25 3.45 -7.63
CA ASP A 78 -1.14 3.26 -8.78
C ASP A 78 -0.62 2.13 -9.65
N GLY A 79 -1.30 0.98 -9.65
CA GLY A 79 -0.86 -0.14 -10.47
C GLY A 79 -1.81 -1.33 -10.53
N ASP A 80 -1.63 -2.17 -11.55
CA ASP A 80 -2.50 -3.35 -11.75
C ASP A 80 -2.39 -4.32 -10.56
N SER A 81 -1.20 -4.48 -9.98
CA SER A 81 -0.95 -5.41 -8.88
C SER A 81 0.03 -4.89 -7.84
N THR A 82 -0.44 -4.70 -6.62
CA THR A 82 0.41 -4.26 -5.51
C THR A 82 0.38 -5.25 -4.33
N ALA A 83 1.55 -5.71 -3.89
CA ALA A 83 1.67 -6.72 -2.83
C ALA A 83 2.70 -6.36 -1.76
N PHE A 84 2.28 -6.40 -0.49
CA PHE A 84 3.15 -6.13 0.65
C PHE A 84 3.03 -7.22 1.70
N SER A 85 4.14 -7.71 2.26
CA SER A 85 4.04 -8.61 3.40
C SER A 85 3.78 -7.84 4.70
N TRP A 86 4.50 -6.74 4.90
CA TRP A 86 4.40 -5.86 6.05
C TRP A 86 4.54 -4.41 5.61
N LEU A 87 3.54 -3.61 5.96
CA LEU A 87 3.48 -2.22 5.60
C LEU A 87 3.07 -1.37 6.80
N ILE A 88 3.88 -0.35 7.09
CA ILE A 88 3.59 0.68 8.10
C ILE A 88 3.62 2.03 7.39
N VAL A 89 2.47 2.71 7.37
CA VAL A 89 2.33 4.00 6.68
C VAL A 89 1.68 5.04 7.56
N ALA A 90 2.12 6.30 7.44
CA ALA A 90 1.34 7.40 8.03
C ALA A 90 0.19 7.81 7.10
N ILE A 91 0.48 8.11 5.83
CA ILE A 91 -0.51 8.55 4.84
C ILE A 91 -0.28 7.81 3.52
N CYS A 92 -1.31 7.14 3.01
CA CYS A 92 -1.24 6.43 1.73
C CYS A 92 -2.49 6.63 0.89
N ASP A 93 -2.28 6.65 -0.42
CA ASP A 93 -3.31 6.37 -1.43
C ASP A 93 -2.92 5.07 -2.16
N PHE A 94 -3.92 4.28 -2.51
CA PHE A 94 -3.76 3.00 -3.17
C PHE A 94 -4.85 2.85 -4.23
N GLY A 95 -4.47 3.02 -5.48
CA GLY A 95 -5.28 2.73 -6.67
C GLY A 95 -4.81 1.46 -7.38
N GLY A 96 -5.75 0.71 -7.97
CA GLY A 96 -5.40 -0.40 -8.85
C GLY A 96 -6.43 -1.51 -9.03
N ASP A 97 -6.11 -2.47 -9.88
CA ASP A 97 -6.99 -3.63 -10.11
C ASP A 97 -6.93 -4.61 -8.91
N SER A 98 -5.74 -4.83 -8.34
CA SER A 98 -5.57 -5.77 -7.23
C SER A 98 -4.54 -5.35 -6.20
N ALA A 99 -4.95 -5.34 -4.93
CA ALA A 99 -4.07 -5.04 -3.82
C ALA A 99 -4.14 -6.09 -2.69
N ALA A 100 -2.98 -6.56 -2.22
CA ALA A 100 -2.87 -7.59 -1.20
C ALA A 100 -1.88 -7.22 -0.08
N PHE A 101 -2.40 -7.07 1.14
CA PHE A 101 -1.63 -6.64 2.31
C PHE A 101 -1.85 -7.55 3.53
N PRO A 102 -1.10 -8.66 3.65
CA PRO A 102 -1.11 -9.53 4.81
C PRO A 102 -1.08 -8.86 6.19
N SER A 103 -0.32 -7.78 6.36
CA SER A 103 -0.26 -7.03 7.62
C SER A 103 -0.01 -5.56 7.37
N LEU A 104 -1.02 -4.75 7.67
CA LEU A 104 -1.03 -3.32 7.39
C LEU A 104 -1.38 -2.50 8.65
N ILE A 105 -0.55 -1.52 8.95
CA ILE A 105 -0.80 -0.51 9.98
C ILE A 105 -0.73 0.86 9.33
N VAL A 106 -1.85 1.58 9.33
CA VAL A 106 -1.96 2.90 8.68
C VAL A 106 -2.63 3.92 9.58
N VAL A 107 -2.21 5.18 9.49
CA VAL A 107 -2.91 6.28 10.16
C VAL A 107 -4.01 6.84 9.27
N PHE A 108 -3.69 7.23 8.03
CA PHE A 108 -4.65 7.68 7.03
C PHE A 108 -4.45 6.94 5.70
N CYS A 109 -5.53 6.42 5.16
CA CYS A 109 -5.55 5.69 3.90
C CYS A 109 -6.73 6.10 3.04
N ASP A 110 -6.52 6.11 1.74
CA ASP A 110 -7.55 5.89 0.73
C ASP A 110 -7.19 4.60 -0.03
N PHE A 111 -8.19 3.80 -0.33
CA PHE A 111 -8.05 2.54 -1.06
C PHE A 111 -9.13 2.50 -2.13
N GLY A 112 -8.73 2.61 -3.39
CA GLY A 112 -9.56 2.47 -4.57
C GLY A 112 -9.16 1.26 -5.42
N GLY A 113 -10.11 0.46 -5.89
CA GLY A 113 -9.78 -0.58 -6.87
C GLY A 113 -10.83 -1.64 -7.14
N ASP A 114 -10.53 -2.56 -8.05
CA ASP A 114 -11.44 -3.66 -8.37
C ASP A 114 -11.46 -4.69 -7.22
N SER A 115 -10.28 -5.06 -6.68
CA SER A 115 -10.23 -6.00 -5.56
C SER A 115 -9.11 -5.74 -4.56
N ALA A 116 -9.47 -5.76 -3.27
CA ALA A 116 -8.51 -5.60 -2.19
C ALA A 116 -8.67 -6.67 -1.09
N ALA A 117 -7.55 -7.20 -0.62
CA ALA A 117 -7.51 -8.21 0.44
C ALA A 117 -6.52 -7.85 1.55
N PHE A 118 -7.05 -7.68 2.77
CA PHE A 118 -6.29 -7.31 3.96
C PHE A 118 -6.49 -8.31 5.09
N PRO A 119 -5.71 -9.41 5.15
CA PRO A 119 -5.81 -10.42 6.19
C PRO A 119 -5.74 -9.88 7.63
N SER A 120 -4.96 -8.83 7.87
CA SER A 120 -4.85 -8.16 9.17
C SER A 120 -4.57 -6.68 9.00
N LEU A 121 -5.55 -5.87 9.35
CA LEU A 121 -5.53 -4.43 9.14
C LEU A 121 -5.82 -3.67 10.45
N ILE A 122 -4.96 -2.71 10.76
CA ILE A 122 -5.16 -1.75 11.85
C ILE A 122 -5.06 -0.35 11.28
N VAL A 123 -6.14 0.41 11.38
CA VAL A 123 -6.25 1.74 10.79
C VAL A 123 -6.84 2.75 11.75
N VAL A 124 -6.40 4.00 11.67
CA VAL A 124 -7.09 5.10 12.37
C VAL A 124 -8.17 5.72 11.49
N PHE A 125 -7.85 6.18 10.29
CA PHE A 125 -8.78 6.75 9.31
C PHE A 125 -8.57 6.08 7.95
N CYS A 126 -9.63 5.57 7.33
CA CYS A 126 -9.57 5.01 5.98
C CYS A 126 -10.84 5.36 5.20
N ASP A 127 -10.68 5.57 3.90
CA ASP A 127 -11.75 5.37 2.91
C ASP A 127 -11.41 4.10 2.11
N PHE A 128 -12.44 3.32 1.79
CA PHE A 128 -12.33 2.06 1.07
C PHE A 128 -13.40 2.07 -0.01
N GLY A 129 -12.98 1.98 -1.26
CA GLY A 129 -13.81 2.01 -2.45
C GLY A 129 -13.43 0.90 -3.42
N GLY A 130 -14.37 0.03 -3.77
CA GLY A 130 -14.09 -0.96 -4.81
C GLY A 130 -15.18 -1.96 -5.13
N ASP A 131 -14.93 -2.84 -6.10
CA ASP A 131 -15.90 -3.88 -6.46
C ASP A 131 -15.96 -4.99 -5.41
N SER A 132 -14.80 -5.44 -4.91
CA SER A 132 -14.71 -6.54 -3.94
C SER A 132 -13.60 -6.39 -2.92
N GLU A 133 -13.98 -6.23 -1.66
CA GLU A 133 -13.06 -6.06 -0.54
C GLU A 133 -13.22 -7.14 0.54
N ALA A 134 -12.09 -7.67 1.03
CA ALA A 134 -12.07 -8.73 2.02
C ALA A 134 -11.13 -8.42 3.20
N PHE A 135 -11.73 -8.40 4.40
CA PHE A 135 -11.06 -8.11 5.66
C PHE A 135 -11.30 -9.21 6.70
N PRO A 136 -10.49 -10.28 6.73
CA PRO A 136 -10.58 -11.28 7.79
C PRO A 136 -10.48 -10.70 9.20
N TRP A 137 -9.56 -9.76 9.42
CA TRP A 137 -9.39 -9.07 10.71
C TRP A 137 -9.16 -7.58 10.50
N LEU A 138 -10.11 -6.76 10.95
CA LEU A 138 -10.02 -5.31 10.89
C LEU A 138 -10.25 -4.68 12.26
N ILE A 139 -9.34 -3.79 12.64
CA ILE A 139 -9.53 -2.82 13.73
C ILE A 139 -9.41 -1.42 13.13
N VAL A 140 -10.48 -0.62 13.24
CA VAL A 140 -10.52 0.72 12.67
C VAL A 140 -11.18 1.73 13.60
N ALA A 141 -10.66 2.95 13.68
CA ALA A 141 -11.31 4.00 14.47
C ALA A 141 -12.37 4.73 13.67
N PHE A 142 -12.04 5.18 12.46
CA PHE A 142 -12.92 5.92 11.56
C PHE A 142 -12.81 5.34 10.15
N CYS A 143 -13.92 4.97 9.54
CA CYS A 143 -13.90 4.52 8.16
C CYS A 143 -15.15 4.87 7.35
N ASP A 144 -14.95 4.99 6.05
CA ASP A 144 -16.01 4.87 5.04
C ASP A 144 -15.72 3.63 4.20
N PHE A 145 -16.76 2.88 3.88
CA PHE A 145 -16.70 1.70 3.03
C PHE A 145 -17.75 1.88 1.93
N GLY A 146 -17.31 2.12 0.70
CA GLY A 146 -18.11 2.13 -0.51
C GLY A 146 -17.74 0.97 -1.43
N GLY A 147 -18.70 0.44 -2.18
CA GLY A 147 -18.39 -0.61 -3.15
C GLY A 147 -19.53 -1.54 -3.51
N ASP A 148 -19.25 -2.53 -4.35
CA ASP A 148 -20.24 -3.56 -4.68
C ASP A 148 -20.32 -4.65 -3.60
N SER A 149 -19.18 -5.08 -3.08
CA SER A 149 -19.13 -6.14 -2.07
C SER A 149 -18.00 -5.96 -1.05
N THR A 150 -18.37 -5.94 0.23
CA THR A 150 -17.42 -5.81 1.34
C THR A 150 -17.68 -6.90 2.37
N ALA A 151 -16.65 -7.70 2.66
CA ALA A 151 -16.75 -8.84 3.56
C ALA A 151 -15.74 -8.78 4.71
N PHE A 152 -16.26 -8.84 5.94
CA PHE A 152 -15.46 -8.93 7.16
C PHE A 152 -15.59 -10.33 7.75
N SER A 153 -14.55 -10.86 8.40
CA SER A 153 -14.74 -12.00 9.32
C SER A 153 -14.82 -11.52 10.77
N TRP A 154 -13.93 -10.61 11.15
CA TRP A 154 -13.90 -9.94 12.45
C TRP A 154 -13.66 -8.45 12.27
N LEU A 155 -14.57 -7.64 12.82
CA LEU A 155 -14.51 -6.18 12.74
C LEU A 155 -14.65 -5.55 14.13
N ILE A 156 -13.69 -4.70 14.49
CA ILE A 156 -13.76 -3.78 15.63
C ILE A 156 -13.70 -2.36 15.10
N VAL A 157 -14.73 -1.57 15.41
CA VAL A 157 -14.90 -0.21 14.88
C VAL A 157 -15.33 0.77 15.95
N ALA A 158 -14.90 2.04 15.87
CA ALA A 158 -15.52 3.11 16.66
C ALA A 158 -16.60 3.87 15.86
N PHE A 159 -16.27 4.38 14.68
CA PHE A 159 -17.19 5.08 13.78
C PHE A 159 -16.98 4.63 12.35
N CYS A 160 -18.01 4.10 11.70
CA CYS A 160 -17.93 3.86 10.26
C CYS A 160 -19.26 4.13 9.53
N ASP A 161 -19.12 4.53 8.28
CA ASP A 161 -20.18 4.47 7.27
C ASP A 161 -19.97 3.23 6.38
N PHE A 162 -21.08 2.61 5.97
CA PHE A 162 -21.07 1.46 5.06
C PHE A 162 -22.08 1.73 3.95
N GLY A 163 -21.57 2.16 2.81
CA GLY A 163 -22.26 2.18 1.53
C GLY A 163 -22.12 0.86 0.77
N GLY A 164 -22.83 0.76 -0.36
CA GLY A 164 -22.64 -0.33 -1.30
C GLY A 164 -23.79 -1.33 -1.44
N ASN A 165 -23.61 -2.28 -2.35
CA ASN A 165 -24.65 -3.24 -2.72
C ASN A 165 -24.75 -4.42 -1.74
N SER A 166 -23.62 -4.86 -1.16
CA SER A 166 -23.59 -5.99 -0.23
C SER A 166 -22.49 -5.85 0.82
N VAL A 167 -22.86 -5.99 2.10
CA VAL A 167 -21.92 -5.91 3.23
C VAL A 167 -22.18 -7.05 4.21
N ALA A 168 -21.12 -7.74 4.66
CA ALA A 168 -21.23 -8.88 5.56
C ALA A 168 -20.29 -8.78 6.78
N PHE A 169 -20.86 -8.90 7.99
CA PHE A 169 -20.12 -8.91 9.25
C PHE A 169 -20.60 -10.07 10.15
N PRO A 170 -19.97 -11.25 10.08
CA PRO A 170 -20.25 -12.36 10.99
C PRO A 170 -19.95 -12.00 12.45
N TRP A 171 -18.92 -11.18 12.68
CA TRP A 171 -18.53 -10.69 14.01
C TRP A 171 -18.21 -9.19 13.95
N LEU A 172 -19.00 -8.40 14.69
CA LEU A 172 -18.87 -6.94 14.77
C LEU A 172 -18.86 -6.50 16.24
N ILE A 173 -17.88 -5.66 16.59
CA ILE A 173 -17.80 -4.94 17.86
C ILE A 173 -17.74 -3.45 17.56
N VAL A 174 -18.68 -2.68 18.12
CA VAL A 174 -18.67 -1.22 18.08
C VAL A 174 -18.22 -0.68 19.43
N VAL A 175 -17.21 0.18 19.44
CA VAL A 175 -16.57 0.74 20.64
C VAL A 175 -16.86 2.24 20.69
N PHE A 176 -17.42 2.73 21.80
CA PHE A 176 -17.80 4.13 22.00
C PHE A 176 -16.93 4.83 23.04
#